data_AF-A0A1K0GR15-F1
#
_entry.id   AF-A0A1K0GR15-F1
#
_cell.length_a   1.000
_cell.length_b   1.000
_cell.length_c   1.000
_cell.angle_alpha   90.00
_cell.angle_beta   90.00
_cell.angle_gamma   90.00
#
_symmetry.space_group_name_H-M   'P 1'
#
loop_
_entity.id
_entity.type
_entity.pdbx_description
1 polymer ?
#
loop_
_entity_poly.entity_id
_entity_poly.type
_entity_poly.pdbx_seq_one_letter_code
_entity_poly.pdbx_strand_id
1 'polypeptide(L)'
;MDVELHPAEAADYDEIIAVIDDWWGREVTGLLPRLFLDHFHRTSLVARDPDGALTGFLIGVLSPSQPGRAYIHFVGVAPAARGSGLGRRLYEEFFALARAAGNIGVGAITSPFNAGSIAFHQSMGFTVTGPIGGYDGPGKDMMVFDRAL
;
A
#
# COMPACT_ATOMS: atom_id res chain seq x y z
N MET A 1 12.97 9.96 13.54
CA MET A 1 11.58 9.93 13.99
C MET A 1 11.30 8.49 14.35
N ASP A 2 11.07 8.20 15.63
CA ASP A 2 10.88 6.84 16.12
C ASP A 2 9.43 6.43 15.82
N VAL A 3 9.19 6.00 14.58
CA VAL A 3 7.86 5.62 14.11
C VAL A 3 7.67 4.13 14.37
N GLU A 4 6.60 3.77 15.04
CA GLU A 4 6.20 2.39 15.29
C GLU A 4 5.21 1.91 14.24
N LEU A 5 5.38 0.66 13.80
CA LEU A 5 4.47 -0.01 12.88
C LEU A 5 3.64 -1.01 13.67
N HIS A 6 2.33 -1.01 13.44
CA HIS A 6 1.38 -1.91 14.08
C HIS A 6 0.47 -2.52 13.02
N PRO A 7 -0.04 -3.76 13.22
CA PRO A 7 -1.17 -4.25 12.45
C PRO A 7 -2.33 -3.26 12.56
N ALA A 8 -3.02 -3.02 11.44
CA ALA A 8 -4.20 -2.16 11.48
C ALA A 8 -5.35 -2.83 12.24
N GLU A 9 -6.23 -1.99 12.78
CA GLU A 9 -7.53 -2.35 13.31
C GLU A 9 -8.65 -1.78 12.43
N ALA A 10 -9.86 -2.34 12.53
CA ALA A 10 -11.01 -1.83 11.76
C ALA A 10 -11.31 -0.35 12.07
N ALA A 11 -11.02 0.11 13.29
CA ALA A 11 -11.24 1.47 13.74
C ALA A 11 -10.27 2.49 13.10
N ASP A 12 -9.11 2.07 12.60
CA ASP A 12 -8.13 2.97 11.96
C ASP A 12 -8.67 3.60 10.66
N TYR A 13 -9.79 3.08 10.13
CA TYR A 13 -10.39 3.58 8.89
C TYR A 13 -10.70 5.06 9.01
N ASP A 14 -11.38 5.45 10.09
CA ASP A 14 -11.87 6.82 10.24
C ASP A 14 -10.70 7.82 10.29
N GLU A 15 -9.57 7.44 10.90
CA GLU A 15 -8.36 8.27 10.95
C GLU A 15 -7.64 8.33 9.59
N ILE A 16 -7.55 7.22 8.86
CA ILE A 16 -6.95 7.20 7.52
C ILE A 16 -7.78 8.08 6.56
N ILE A 17 -9.10 7.87 6.50
CA ILE A 17 -9.94 8.63 5.56
C ILE A 17 -9.94 10.12 5.88
N ALA A 18 -9.80 10.50 7.16
CA ALA A 18 -9.71 11.90 7.57
C ALA A 18 -8.47 12.64 7.01
N VAL A 19 -7.42 11.94 6.56
CA VAL A 19 -6.16 12.58 6.17
C VAL A 19 -5.70 12.31 4.73
N ILE A 20 -6.21 11.28 4.06
CA ILE A 20 -5.66 10.83 2.76
C ILE A 20 -5.81 11.85 1.64
N ASP A 21 -6.93 12.59 1.59
CA ASP A 21 -7.14 13.61 0.56
C ASP A 21 -6.13 14.75 0.70
N ASP A 22 -5.83 15.17 1.94
CA ASP A 22 -4.81 16.17 2.25
C ASP A 22 -3.40 15.65 1.93
N TRP A 23 -3.10 14.39 2.24
CA TRP A 23 -1.81 13.79 1.92
C TRP A 23 -1.57 13.72 0.40
N TRP A 24 -2.61 13.51 -0.39
CA TRP A 24 -2.53 13.46 -1.86
C TRP A 24 -2.71 14.82 -2.54
N GLY A 25 -3.24 15.82 -1.84
CA GLY A 25 -3.62 17.11 -2.43
C GLY A 25 -4.78 17.02 -3.43
N ARG A 26 -5.55 15.93 -3.38
CA ARG A 26 -6.71 15.66 -4.24
C ARG A 26 -7.58 14.57 -3.61
N GLU A 27 -8.84 14.49 -4.05
CA GLU A 27 -9.75 13.42 -3.64
C GLU A 27 -9.22 12.04 -4.08
N VAL A 28 -8.98 11.19 -3.09
CA VAL A 28 -8.59 9.78 -3.18
C VAL A 28 -9.36 8.89 -2.21
N THR A 29 -10.20 9.45 -1.33
CA THR A 29 -11.06 8.70 -0.41
C THR A 29 -11.80 7.53 -1.05
N GLY A 30 -12.34 7.71 -2.27
CA GLY A 30 -13.02 6.64 -3.01
C GLY A 30 -12.14 5.43 -3.37
N LEU A 31 -10.81 5.54 -3.26
CA LEU A 31 -9.87 4.43 -3.48
C LEU A 31 -9.77 3.49 -2.28
N LEU A 32 -10.21 3.90 -1.08
CA LEU A 32 -10.21 3.07 0.11
C LEU A 32 -11.63 2.90 0.68
N PRO A 33 -12.48 2.05 0.06
CA PRO A 33 -13.75 1.67 0.66
C PRO A 33 -13.58 0.99 2.03
N ARG A 34 -14.56 1.19 2.92
CA ARG A 34 -14.60 0.63 4.30
C ARG A 34 -14.28 -0.86 4.40
N LEU A 35 -14.68 -1.65 3.41
CA LEU A 35 -14.45 -3.10 3.36
C LEU A 35 -12.98 -3.48 3.58
N PHE A 36 -12.02 -2.63 3.19
CA PHE A 36 -10.61 -2.94 3.32
C PHE A 36 -10.16 -3.08 4.77
N LEU A 37 -10.64 -2.22 5.67
CA LEU A 37 -10.33 -2.37 7.09
C LEU A 37 -11.35 -3.24 7.84
N ASP A 38 -12.58 -3.37 7.36
CA ASP A 38 -13.51 -4.33 7.97
C ASP A 38 -13.04 -5.79 7.78
N HIS A 39 -12.42 -6.12 6.63
CA HIS A 39 -12.08 -7.50 6.27
C HIS A 39 -10.58 -7.78 6.14
N PHE A 40 -9.76 -6.78 5.85
CA PHE A 40 -8.32 -6.96 5.56
C PHE A 40 -7.40 -6.12 6.47
N HIS A 41 -7.89 -5.65 7.63
CA HIS A 41 -7.05 -4.95 8.61
C HIS A 41 -5.88 -5.81 9.11
N ARG A 42 -6.09 -7.12 9.31
CA ARG A 42 -5.05 -8.06 9.78
C ARG A 42 -3.87 -8.24 8.83
N THR A 43 -4.04 -7.83 7.57
CA THR A 43 -3.01 -7.87 6.52
C THR A 43 -2.60 -6.46 6.08
N SER A 44 -3.01 -5.45 6.85
CA SER A 44 -2.72 -4.04 6.66
C SER A 44 -1.94 -3.51 7.86
N LEU A 45 -1.25 -2.40 7.66
CA LEU A 45 -0.35 -1.81 8.64
C LEU A 45 -0.66 -0.32 8.81
N VAL A 46 -0.52 0.17 10.03
CA VAL A 46 -0.48 1.59 10.35
C VAL A 46 0.86 1.94 10.98
N ALA A 47 1.31 3.16 10.74
CA ALA A 47 2.54 3.70 11.30
C ALA A 47 2.21 4.95 12.11
N ARG A 48 2.69 5.02 13.34
CA ARG A 48 2.41 6.12 14.27
C ARG A 48 3.71 6.70 14.83
N ASP A 49 3.72 8.01 15.04
CA ASP A 49 4.80 8.65 15.79
C ASP A 49 4.65 8.41 17.32
N PRO A 50 5.62 8.82 18.14
CA PRO A 50 5.56 8.62 19.60
C PRO A 50 4.40 9.31 20.29
N ASP A 51 3.80 10.33 19.67
CA ASP A 51 2.63 11.05 20.18
C ASP A 51 1.31 10.36 19.73
N GLY A 52 1.41 9.27 18.98
CA GLY A 52 0.29 8.45 18.51
C GLY A 52 -0.30 8.89 17.17
N ALA A 53 0.24 9.93 16.53
CA ALA A 53 -0.32 10.46 15.28
C ALA A 53 -0.01 9.53 14.10
N LEU A 54 -1.01 9.31 13.24
CA LEU A 54 -0.83 8.54 12.01
C LEU A 54 0.18 9.21 11.07
N THR A 55 1.27 8.50 10.78
CA THR A 55 2.35 8.94 9.89
C THR A 55 2.45 8.14 8.60
N GLY A 56 1.78 6.99 8.52
CA GLY A 56 1.66 6.20 7.30
C GLY A 56 0.74 5.00 7.49
N PHE A 57 0.38 4.37 6.37
CA PHE A 57 -0.41 3.15 6.36
C PHE A 57 -0.12 2.33 5.09
N LEU A 58 -0.38 1.04 5.14
CA LEU A 58 -0.36 0.13 3.99
C LEU A 58 -1.56 -0.80 4.05
N ILE A 59 -2.36 -0.82 3.00
CA ILE A 59 -3.52 -1.67 2.81
C ILE A 59 -3.11 -2.86 1.96
N GLY A 60 -3.03 -4.02 2.60
CA GLY A 60 -2.55 -5.26 1.99
C GLY A 60 -3.63 -6.34 2.04
N VAL A 61 -3.66 -7.18 1.01
CA VAL A 61 -4.61 -8.29 0.88
C VAL A 61 -3.85 -9.57 0.54
N LEU A 62 -4.24 -10.69 1.14
CA LEU A 62 -3.81 -12.02 0.72
C LEU A 62 -4.88 -12.60 -0.20
N SER A 63 -4.51 -13.03 -1.41
CA SER A 63 -5.47 -13.42 -2.43
C SER A 63 -6.07 -14.80 -2.14
N PRO A 64 -7.41 -14.91 -1.97
CA PRO A 64 -8.05 -16.23 -1.87
C PRO A 64 -8.09 -16.96 -3.22
N SER A 65 -8.13 -16.22 -4.33
CA SER A 65 -8.26 -16.80 -5.68
C SER A 65 -6.92 -17.17 -6.32
N GLN A 66 -5.81 -16.66 -5.79
CA GLN A 66 -4.46 -16.97 -6.24
C GLN A 66 -3.61 -17.37 -5.03
N PRO A 67 -3.67 -18.64 -4.60
CA PRO A 67 -2.87 -19.13 -3.49
C PRO A 67 -1.38 -18.79 -3.68
N GLY A 68 -0.76 -18.27 -2.64
CA GLY A 68 0.64 -17.84 -2.69
C GLY A 68 0.86 -16.40 -3.19
N ARG A 69 -0.20 -15.63 -3.46
CA ARG A 69 -0.12 -14.24 -3.89
C ARG A 69 -0.72 -13.25 -2.89
N ALA A 70 0.04 -12.23 -2.55
CA ALA A 70 -0.44 -11.05 -1.84
C ALA A 70 -0.51 -9.83 -2.78
N TYR A 71 -1.24 -8.80 -2.38
CA TYR A 71 -1.46 -7.59 -3.16
C TYR A 71 -1.44 -6.35 -2.28
N ILE A 72 -0.68 -5.33 -2.67
CA ILE A 72 -0.69 -4.01 -2.02
C ILE A 72 -1.69 -3.14 -2.78
N HIS A 73 -2.80 -2.82 -2.12
CA HIS A 73 -3.89 -2.04 -2.71
C HIS A 73 -3.61 -0.54 -2.63
N PHE A 74 -3.26 -0.05 -1.44
CA PHE A 74 -3.10 1.37 -1.20
C PHE A 74 -2.07 1.63 -0.10
N VAL A 75 -1.21 2.61 -0.27
CA VAL A 75 -0.13 2.90 0.69
C VAL A 75 0.13 4.39 0.72
N GLY A 76 0.21 4.97 1.91
CA GLY A 76 0.42 6.39 2.11
C GLY A 76 1.43 6.67 3.22
N VAL A 77 2.19 7.76 3.03
CA VAL A 77 3.09 8.33 4.04
C VAL A 77 2.78 9.81 4.15
N ALA A 78 2.59 10.27 5.40
CA ALA A 78 2.33 11.65 5.73
C ALA A 78 3.38 12.57 5.07
N PRO A 79 2.99 13.73 4.50
CA PRO A 79 3.94 14.64 3.85
C PRO A 79 5.19 14.96 4.68
N ALA A 80 5.01 15.20 5.98
CA ALA A 80 6.10 15.50 6.92
C ALA A 80 7.05 14.31 7.18
N ALA A 81 6.60 13.08 6.93
CA ALA A 81 7.37 11.85 7.13
C ALA A 81 7.98 11.30 5.82
N ARG A 82 7.80 11.98 4.67
CA ARG A 82 8.38 11.55 3.39
C ARG A 82 9.91 11.67 3.41
N GLY A 83 10.58 10.78 2.68
CA GLY A 83 12.05 10.73 2.66
C GLY A 83 12.71 10.12 3.91
N SER A 84 11.93 9.76 4.94
CA SER A 84 12.43 9.14 6.17
C SER A 84 12.77 7.64 6.05
N GLY A 85 12.39 7.00 4.95
CA GLY A 85 12.43 5.55 4.79
C GLY A 85 11.18 4.81 5.29
N LEU A 86 10.15 5.50 5.80
CA LEU A 86 8.94 4.86 6.33
C LEU A 86 8.21 3.98 5.30
N GLY A 87 8.10 4.41 4.04
CA GLY A 87 7.48 3.59 2.98
C GLY A 87 8.18 2.26 2.76
N ARG A 88 9.52 2.24 2.85
CA ARG A 88 10.32 1.01 2.77
C ARG A 88 10.00 0.07 3.95
N ARG A 89 9.97 0.62 5.18
CA ARG A 89 9.62 -0.14 6.38
C ARG A 89 8.23 -0.77 6.29
N LEU A 90 7.22 -0.02 5.83
CA LEU A 90 5.87 -0.53 5.62
C LEU A 90 5.85 -1.72 4.64
N TYR A 91 6.57 -1.62 3.52
CA TYR A 91 6.65 -2.70 2.54
C TYR A 91 7.39 -3.92 3.07
N GLU A 92 8.52 -3.73 3.76
CA GLU A 92 9.32 -4.82 4.32
C GLU A 92 8.53 -5.60 5.37
N GLU A 93 7.78 -4.90 6.23
CA GLU A 93 6.89 -5.53 7.22
C GLU A 93 5.75 -6.29 6.53
N PHE A 94 5.13 -5.70 5.50
CA PHE A 94 4.11 -6.40 4.73
C PHE A 94 4.66 -7.64 4.00
N PHE A 95 5.89 -7.59 3.48
CA PHE A 95 6.54 -8.76 2.89
C PHE A 95 6.78 -9.86 3.91
N ALA A 96 7.22 -9.51 5.13
CA ALA A 96 7.37 -10.48 6.22
C ALA A 96 6.03 -11.13 6.57
N LEU A 97 4.97 -10.33 6.70
CA LEU A 97 3.60 -10.81 6.92
C LEU A 97 3.14 -11.77 5.81
N ALA A 98 3.32 -11.38 4.55
CA ALA A 98 2.94 -12.20 3.40
C ALA A 98 3.69 -13.53 3.36
N ARG A 99 5.00 -13.54 3.63
CA ARG A 99 5.83 -14.77 3.74
C ARG A 99 5.35 -15.67 4.86
N ALA A 100 5.07 -15.11 6.03
CA ALA A 100 4.57 -15.88 7.18
C ALA A 100 3.23 -16.56 6.87
N ALA A 101 2.43 -15.97 5.99
CA ALA A 101 1.19 -16.54 5.46
C ALA A 101 1.39 -17.49 4.25
N GLY A 102 2.62 -17.82 3.88
CA GLY A 102 2.94 -18.75 2.79
C GLY A 102 2.89 -18.15 1.38
N ASN A 103 2.89 -16.82 1.25
CA ASN A 103 2.92 -16.17 -0.05
C ASN A 103 4.33 -16.12 -0.62
N ILE A 104 4.42 -16.32 -1.93
CA ILE A 104 5.66 -16.35 -2.71
C ILE A 104 5.80 -15.14 -3.64
N GLY A 105 4.78 -14.28 -3.71
CA GLY A 105 4.86 -13.05 -4.48
C GLY A 105 3.83 -11.99 -4.11
N VAL A 106 4.16 -10.74 -4.43
CA VAL A 106 3.35 -9.55 -4.16
C VAL A 106 3.08 -8.82 -5.47
N GLY A 107 1.82 -8.45 -5.69
CA GLY A 107 1.39 -7.58 -6.79
C GLY A 107 1.03 -6.17 -6.32
N ALA A 108 1.12 -5.20 -7.22
CA ALA A 108 0.56 -3.86 -7.07
C ALA A 108 0.40 -3.23 -8.47
N ILE A 109 -0.28 -2.09 -8.57
CA ILE A 109 -0.39 -1.32 -9.82
C ILE A 109 -0.26 0.17 -9.57
N THR A 110 0.05 0.93 -10.62
CA THR A 110 -0.10 2.39 -10.60
C THR A 110 -0.36 2.96 -11.99
N SER A 111 -0.77 4.23 -12.06
CA SER A 111 -0.93 4.94 -13.33
C SER A 111 0.43 5.12 -14.02
N PRO A 112 0.52 5.05 -15.37
CA PRO A 112 1.75 5.29 -16.13
C PRO A 112 2.40 6.65 -15.87
N PHE A 113 1.61 7.64 -15.41
CA PHE A 113 2.10 8.98 -15.10
C PHE A 113 2.67 9.13 -13.68
N ASN A 114 2.55 8.09 -12.84
CA ASN A 114 3.05 8.12 -11.46
C ASN A 114 4.52 7.66 -11.38
N ALA A 115 5.42 8.48 -11.94
CA ALA A 115 6.86 8.22 -11.96
C ALA A 115 7.45 7.96 -10.55
N GLY A 116 6.94 8.63 -9.51
CA GLY A 116 7.36 8.41 -8.13
C GLY A 116 7.04 7.00 -7.63
N SER A 117 5.82 6.52 -7.88
CA SER A 117 5.43 5.15 -7.52
C SER A 117 6.23 4.11 -8.31
N ILE A 118 6.45 4.32 -9.61
CA ILE A 118 7.24 3.42 -10.45
C ILE A 118 8.67 3.29 -9.90
N ALA A 119 9.35 4.42 -9.67
CA ALA A 119 10.71 4.43 -9.13
C ALA A 119 10.78 3.81 -7.73
N PHE A 120 9.81 4.09 -6.87
CA PHE A 120 9.72 3.50 -5.54
C PHE A 120 9.57 1.97 -5.61
N HIS A 121 8.64 1.44 -6.40
CA HIS A 121 8.44 0.00 -6.54
C HIS A 121 9.67 -0.69 -7.16
N GLN A 122 10.34 -0.08 -8.13
CA GLN A 122 11.63 -0.58 -8.65
C GLN A 122 12.69 -0.66 -7.53
N SER A 123 12.79 0.37 -6.67
CA SER A 123 13.74 0.38 -5.55
C SER A 123 13.40 -0.62 -4.43
N MET A 124 12.14 -1.04 -4.38
CA MET A 124 11.66 -2.14 -3.55
C MET A 124 11.82 -3.49 -4.24
N GLY A 125 12.39 -3.55 -5.45
CA GLY A 125 12.70 -4.75 -6.21
C GLY A 125 11.47 -5.44 -6.82
N PHE A 126 10.47 -4.67 -7.24
CA PHE A 126 9.43 -5.15 -8.15
C PHE A 126 9.93 -5.10 -9.60
N THR A 127 9.56 -6.11 -10.38
CA THR A 127 9.51 -6.02 -11.82
C THR A 127 8.35 -5.10 -12.21
N VAL A 128 8.61 -4.15 -13.10
CA VAL A 128 7.60 -3.19 -13.60
C VAL A 128 7.29 -3.50 -15.06
N THR A 129 6.03 -3.77 -15.35
CA THR A 129 5.53 -4.09 -16.69
C THR A 129 4.45 -3.10 -17.12
N GLY A 130 4.48 -2.67 -18.38
CA GLY A 130 3.45 -1.81 -18.96
C GLY A 130 4.01 -0.57 -19.66
N PRO A 131 3.13 0.40 -20.02
CA PRO A 131 1.70 0.43 -19.71
C PRO A 131 0.93 -0.72 -20.37
N ILE A 132 0.01 -1.34 -19.61
CA ILE A 132 -0.94 -2.32 -20.13
C ILE A 132 -2.23 -1.59 -20.47
N GLY A 133 -2.59 -1.60 -21.75
CA GLY A 133 -3.75 -0.90 -22.30
C GLY A 133 -5.06 -1.39 -21.67
N GLY A 134 -5.87 -0.48 -21.15
CA GLY A 134 -7.21 -0.77 -20.61
C GLY A 134 -7.24 -1.72 -19.41
N TYR A 135 -6.14 -1.83 -18.66
CA TYR A 135 -6.00 -2.75 -17.53
C TYR A 135 -7.09 -2.56 -16.49
N ASP A 136 -7.39 -1.31 -16.13
CA ASP A 136 -8.40 -0.97 -15.12
C ASP A 136 -9.72 -0.48 -15.75
N GLY A 137 -10.01 -0.99 -16.95
CA GLY A 137 -11.16 -0.64 -17.78
C GLY A 137 -10.77 0.19 -19.03
N PRO A 138 -11.72 0.41 -19.96
CA PRO A 138 -11.44 1.12 -21.22
C PRO A 138 -10.77 2.48 -21.00
N GLY A 139 -9.62 2.69 -21.64
CA GLY A 139 -8.83 3.93 -21.54
C GLY A 139 -8.08 4.13 -20.22
N LYS A 140 -8.08 3.13 -19.31
CA LYS A 140 -7.38 3.18 -18.03
C LYS A 140 -6.18 2.24 -18.05
N ASP A 141 -5.10 2.74 -18.61
CA ASP A 141 -3.84 2.03 -18.70
C ASP A 141 -3.13 2.02 -17.35
N MET A 142 -2.48 0.90 -17.02
CA MET A 142 -1.76 0.75 -15.75
C MET A 142 -0.36 0.16 -15.95
N MET A 143 0.55 0.54 -15.07
CA MET A 143 1.77 -0.20 -14.81
C MET A 143 1.47 -1.29 -13.79
N VAL A 144 1.89 -2.52 -14.07
CA VAL A 144 1.74 -3.67 -13.19
C VAL A 144 3.07 -4.00 -12.55
N PHE A 145 3.04 -4.22 -11.24
CA PHE A 145 4.20 -4.53 -10.44
C PHE A 145 4.11 -5.96 -9.92
N ASP A 146 5.20 -6.72 -10.08
CA ASP A 146 5.32 -8.06 -9.54
C ASP A 146 6.65 -8.25 -8.81
N ARG A 147 6.61 -8.79 -7.60
CA ARG A 147 7.81 -9.10 -6.80
C ARG A 147 7.71 -10.51 -6.24
N ALA A 148 8.72 -11.33 -6.50
CA ALA A 148 8.91 -12.56 -5.77
C ALA A 148 9.29 -12.28 -4.31
N LEU A 149 8.72 -13.05 -3.39
CA LEU A 149 9.12 -13.08 -2.00
C LEU A 149 10.18 -14.18 -1.85
#